data_AF-A0A368NLD4-F1
#
_entry.id   AF-A0A368NLD4-F1
#
_cell.length_a   1.000
_cell.length_b   1.000
_cell.length_c   1.000
_cell.angle_alpha   90.00
_cell.angle_beta   90.00
_cell.angle_gamma   90.00
#
_symmetry.space_group_name_H-M   'P 1'
#
loop_
_entity.id
_entity.type
_entity.pdbx_description
1 polymer ?
#
loop_
_entity_poly.entity_id
_entity_poly.type
_entity_poly.pdbx_seq_one_letter_code
_entity_poly.pdbx_strand_id
1 'polypeptide(L)'
;MKPKYSLSLLLLCALLVGALAVALKPDRYRHILPDQVVHSLRTTYELLIVQFPVEEAIEAPQPELIGQTVSAPQRTFLGRGETRHIPYQRRGECIDQTLGEVAKKPTLSLFTWVDDNGVTHYSDKRAGGGEAKQIKLSTGDEMDYYLLDLKTHGVHKMFKDQLRARIKKSFLFYRSLLGQGELRKIAVNMQVFANSAHYADYRRSIQATVAADAPGFYSPSRNESVLLYLGEQQTTETAVHEAVHSITSGLIGETGPWLTEGLSEYLENLQVKMQYAEVSPSPDWRSKQGLRFSPVPLHILLNTAHQEFYGSSSKDFYGTSWAFIYFLMDDPTREQWLAQLLLQEKADRCDVTLDIAQLERVTGVPISQMQRTFNHWLRTNTLTAHRY
;
A
#
# COMPACT_ATOMS: atom_id res chain seq x y z
N MET A 1 -19.78 -44.51 -15.25
CA MET A 1 -19.31 -43.82 -16.47
C MET A 1 -18.25 -42.80 -16.08
N LYS A 2 -16.99 -42.95 -16.54
CA LYS A 2 -15.93 -41.94 -16.33
C LYS A 2 -15.91 -40.98 -17.52
N PRO A 3 -15.83 -39.65 -17.33
CA PRO A 3 -15.71 -38.75 -18.46
C PRO A 3 -14.29 -38.86 -19.04
N LYS A 4 -14.20 -39.28 -20.31
CA LYS A 4 -12.99 -39.13 -21.12
C LYS A 4 -12.88 -37.65 -21.46
N TYR A 5 -12.19 -36.87 -20.64
CA TYR A 5 -11.67 -35.60 -21.13
C TYR A 5 -10.62 -35.93 -22.20
N SER A 6 -10.88 -35.48 -23.43
CA SER A 6 -9.94 -35.63 -24.55
C SER A 6 -8.60 -35.02 -24.15
N LEU A 7 -7.51 -35.78 -24.32
CA LEU A 7 -6.13 -35.35 -24.09
C LEU A 7 -5.84 -34.00 -24.76
N SER A 8 -6.54 -33.70 -25.86
CA SER A 8 -6.49 -32.44 -26.60
C SER A 8 -6.94 -31.23 -25.79
N LEU A 9 -7.94 -31.37 -24.92
CA LEU A 9 -8.47 -30.25 -24.11
C LEU A 9 -7.51 -29.89 -22.96
N LEU A 10 -6.88 -30.90 -22.36
CA LEU A 10 -5.84 -30.69 -21.34
C LEU A 10 -4.58 -30.05 -21.94
N LEU A 11 -4.19 -30.46 -23.15
CA LEU A 11 -3.08 -29.82 -23.87
C LEU A 11 -3.40 -28.36 -24.21
N LEU A 12 -4.63 -28.08 -24.65
CA LEU A 12 -5.07 -26.71 -24.99
C LEU A 12 -5.04 -25.80 -23.75
N CYS A 13 -5.53 -26.30 -22.61
CA CYS A 13 -5.47 -25.57 -21.34
C CYS A 13 -4.03 -25.35 -20.87
N ALA A 14 -3.14 -26.34 -20.98
CA ALA A 14 -1.74 -26.19 -20.61
C ALA A 14 -1.01 -25.16 -21.50
N LEU A 15 -1.29 -25.15 -22.81
CA LEU A 15 -0.76 -24.16 -23.74
C LEU A 15 -1.29 -22.75 -23.46
N LEU A 16 -2.57 -22.62 -23.12
CA LEU A 16 -3.16 -21.33 -22.73
C LEU A 16 -2.57 -20.79 -21.42
N VAL A 17 -2.39 -21.64 -20.41
CA VAL A 17 -1.77 -21.25 -19.14
C VAL A 17 -0.30 -20.88 -19.33
N GLY A 18 0.44 -21.62 -20.17
CA GLY A 18 1.81 -21.30 -20.54
C GLY A 18 1.94 -19.96 -21.27
N ALA A 19 1.07 -19.73 -22.27
CA ALA A 19 1.00 -18.46 -23.00
C ALA A 19 0.66 -17.28 -22.07
N LEU A 20 -0.28 -17.47 -21.12
CA LEU A 20 -0.67 -16.45 -20.15
C LEU A 20 0.46 -16.14 -19.16
N ALA A 21 1.21 -17.14 -18.71
CA ALA A 21 2.36 -16.96 -17.83
C ALA A 21 3.50 -16.17 -18.51
N VAL A 22 3.73 -16.42 -19.80
CA VAL A 22 4.70 -15.67 -20.61
C VAL A 22 4.25 -14.23 -20.85
N ALA A 23 2.96 -14.02 -21.14
CA ALA A 23 2.40 -12.68 -21.36
C ALA A 23 2.42 -11.80 -20.09
N LEU A 24 2.19 -12.40 -18.91
CA LEU A 24 2.18 -11.67 -17.63
C LEU A 24 3.58 -11.38 -17.07
N LYS A 25 4.61 -12.17 -17.44
CA LYS A 25 5.98 -12.02 -16.94
C LYS A 25 7.03 -12.24 -18.05
N PRO A 26 7.04 -11.40 -19.10
CA PRO A 26 7.83 -11.64 -20.31
C PRO A 26 9.35 -11.68 -20.05
N ASP A 27 9.85 -10.86 -19.13
CA ASP A 27 11.29 -10.81 -18.80
C ASP A 27 11.80 -12.12 -18.19
N ARG A 28 10.93 -12.89 -17.54
CA ARG A 28 11.28 -14.19 -16.95
C ARG A 28 11.48 -15.29 -17.99
N TYR A 29 11.02 -15.10 -19.23
CA TYR A 29 11.06 -16.14 -20.28
C TYR A 29 11.92 -15.76 -21.49
N ARG A 30 12.50 -14.55 -21.52
CA ARG A 30 13.42 -14.08 -22.57
C ARG A 30 14.64 -14.97 -22.82
N HIS A 31 15.08 -15.72 -21.81
CA HIS A 31 16.21 -16.63 -21.95
C HIS A 31 15.84 -18.02 -22.50
N ILE A 32 14.53 -18.30 -22.67
CA ILE A 32 14.00 -19.61 -23.10
C ILE A 32 13.23 -19.50 -24.42
N LEU A 33 12.62 -18.33 -24.71
CA LEU A 33 11.81 -18.11 -25.91
C LEU A 33 12.40 -16.99 -26.78
N PRO A 34 12.38 -17.14 -28.12
CA PRO A 34 12.78 -16.06 -29.03
C PRO A 34 11.94 -14.79 -28.83
N ASP A 35 12.56 -13.61 -28.94
CA ASP A 35 11.90 -12.31 -28.71
C ASP A 35 10.64 -12.11 -29.56
N GLN A 36 10.63 -12.62 -30.79
CA GLN A 36 9.46 -12.57 -31.68
C GLN A 36 8.26 -13.34 -31.11
N VAL A 37 8.48 -14.47 -30.45
CA VAL A 37 7.42 -15.28 -29.82
C VAL A 37 6.88 -14.58 -28.58
N VAL A 38 7.76 -14.02 -27.74
CA VAL A 38 7.37 -13.24 -26.55
C VAL A 38 6.55 -12.01 -26.96
N HIS A 39 6.96 -11.32 -28.03
CA HIS A 39 6.25 -10.17 -28.56
C HIS A 39 4.87 -10.54 -29.12
N SER A 40 4.78 -11.58 -29.96
CA SER A 40 3.48 -12.03 -30.51
C SER A 40 2.50 -12.49 -29.42
N LEU A 41 2.96 -13.18 -28.39
CA LEU A 41 2.11 -13.61 -27.27
C LEU A 41 1.58 -12.41 -26.45
N ARG A 42 2.43 -11.40 -26.24
CA ARG A 42 2.02 -10.15 -25.59
C ARG A 42 0.98 -9.39 -26.40
N THR A 43 1.21 -9.19 -27.70
CA THR A 43 0.27 -8.48 -28.58
C THR A 43 -1.07 -9.22 -28.68
N THR A 44 -1.06 -10.55 -28.75
CA THR A 44 -2.28 -11.36 -28.77
C THR A 44 -3.08 -11.23 -27.46
N TYR A 45 -2.39 -11.20 -26.31
CA TYR A 45 -3.02 -10.97 -25.02
C TYR A 45 -3.64 -9.56 -24.92
N GLU A 46 -2.93 -8.53 -25.38
CA GLU A 46 -3.43 -7.15 -25.40
C GLU A 46 -4.67 -7.01 -26.30
N LEU A 47 -4.73 -7.71 -27.45
CA LEU A 47 -5.90 -7.74 -28.34
C LEU A 47 -7.10 -8.48 -27.73
N LEU A 48 -6.88 -9.56 -26.97
CA LEU A 48 -7.94 -10.31 -26.28
C LEU A 48 -8.63 -9.50 -25.19
N ILE A 49 -7.91 -8.61 -24.49
CA ILE A 49 -8.50 -7.73 -23.47
C ILE A 49 -9.38 -6.64 -24.09
N VAL A 50 -9.03 -6.16 -25.29
CA VAL A 50 -9.76 -5.08 -25.97
C VAL A 50 -11.08 -5.56 -26.59
N GLN A 51 -11.26 -6.86 -26.83
CA GLN A 51 -12.45 -7.40 -27.52
C GLN A 51 -13.60 -7.88 -26.60
N PHE A 52 -13.41 -7.90 -25.28
CA PHE A 52 -14.51 -8.17 -24.34
C PHE A 52 -15.01 -6.86 -23.70
N PRO A 53 -16.04 -6.19 -24.26
CA PRO A 53 -16.69 -5.11 -23.55
C PRO A 53 -17.32 -5.66 -22.26
N VAL A 54 -17.05 -5.00 -21.14
CA VAL A 54 -17.76 -5.23 -19.88
C VAL A 54 -19.19 -4.73 -20.10
N GLU A 55 -20.16 -5.63 -20.08
CA GLU A 55 -21.59 -5.30 -20.07
C GLU A 55 -21.88 -4.40 -18.85
N GLU A 56 -22.37 -3.18 -19.10
CA GLU A 56 -22.83 -2.26 -18.07
C GLU A 56 -23.97 -2.91 -17.28
N ALA A 57 -23.79 -3.00 -15.96
CA ALA A 57 -24.84 -3.43 -15.06
C ALA A 57 -25.99 -2.40 -15.09
N ILE A 58 -27.19 -2.89 -15.41
CA ILE A 58 -28.44 -2.14 -15.41
C ILE A 58 -28.68 -1.55 -14.01
N GLU A 59 -28.74 -0.22 -13.92
CA GLU A 59 -29.08 0.52 -12.71
C GLU A 59 -30.52 0.20 -12.27
N ALA A 60 -30.68 -0.28 -11.03
CA ALA A 60 -31.98 -0.38 -10.38
C ALA A 60 -32.47 1.02 -9.95
N PRO A 61 -33.77 1.33 -10.03
CA PRO A 61 -34.30 2.65 -9.69
C PRO A 61 -34.14 2.95 -8.19
N GLN A 62 -33.62 4.13 -7.88
CA GLN A 62 -33.49 4.62 -6.51
C GLN A 62 -34.85 5.10 -5.97
N PRO A 63 -35.14 4.92 -4.67
CA PRO A 63 -36.33 5.51 -4.05
C PRO A 63 -36.13 7.02 -3.85
N GLU A 64 -37.12 7.80 -4.27
CA GLU A 64 -37.23 9.25 -4.07
C GLU A 64 -37.16 9.62 -2.58
N LEU A 65 -36.14 10.41 -2.21
CA LEU A 65 -36.12 11.18 -0.97
C LEU A 65 -36.50 12.63 -1.31
N ILE A 66 -37.65 13.02 -0.77
CA ILE A 66 -38.30 14.33 -0.93
C ILE A 66 -37.37 15.44 -0.42
N GLY A 67 -37.37 16.54 -1.18
CA GLY A 67 -36.32 17.55 -1.21
C GLY A 67 -36.14 18.43 0.02
N GLN A 68 -34.89 18.85 0.19
CA GLN A 68 -34.57 20.27 0.39
C GLN A 68 -33.42 20.65 -0.54
N THR A 69 -33.74 21.49 -1.52
CA THR A 69 -32.78 22.14 -2.41
C THR A 69 -31.83 23.02 -1.61
N VAL A 70 -30.60 22.56 -1.41
CA VAL A 70 -29.47 23.43 -1.12
C VAL A 70 -28.68 23.53 -2.42
N SER A 71 -28.64 24.74 -2.98
CA SER A 71 -27.87 25.08 -4.16
C SER A 71 -26.43 24.59 -4.03
N ALA A 72 -26.03 23.69 -4.92
CA ALA A 72 -24.67 23.18 -5.01
C ALA A 72 -23.72 24.35 -5.29
N PRO A 73 -22.70 24.60 -4.45
CA PRO A 73 -21.65 25.55 -4.81
C PRO A 73 -20.88 24.98 -6.00
N GLN A 74 -20.64 25.83 -6.99
CA GLN A 74 -19.78 25.54 -8.13
C GLN A 74 -18.45 24.95 -7.67
N ARG A 75 -18.01 23.89 -8.38
CA ARG A 75 -16.71 23.25 -8.25
C ARG A 75 -15.58 24.30 -8.26
N THR A 76 -15.08 24.63 -7.08
CA THR A 76 -13.70 25.09 -6.91
C THR A 76 -12.91 23.86 -6.48
N PHE A 77 -12.11 23.34 -7.41
CA PHE A 77 -11.03 22.42 -7.08
C PHE A 77 -10.06 23.19 -6.18
N LEU A 78 -10.24 23.08 -4.86
CA LEU A 78 -9.19 23.40 -3.91
C LEU A 78 -8.12 22.33 -4.10
N GLY A 79 -7.12 22.61 -4.93
CA GLY A 79 -5.89 21.82 -4.92
C GLY A 79 -5.38 21.76 -3.48
N ARG A 80 -4.90 20.59 -3.04
CA ARG A 80 -4.17 20.43 -1.77
C ARG A 80 -3.03 21.46 -1.76
N GLY A 81 -3.30 22.62 -1.16
CA GLY A 81 -2.30 23.56 -0.73
C GLY A 81 -1.77 23.04 0.60
N GLU A 82 -0.53 22.57 0.60
CA GLU A 82 0.36 22.63 1.77
C GLU A 82 -0.15 22.06 3.11
N THR A 83 -0.85 20.92 3.13
CA THR A 83 -1.08 20.22 4.41
C THR A 83 0.24 19.62 4.89
N ARG A 84 0.87 20.25 5.89
CA ARG A 84 2.13 19.77 6.47
C ARG A 84 1.87 18.60 7.43
N HIS A 85 2.05 17.38 6.95
CA HIS A 85 2.21 16.24 7.84
C HIS A 85 3.53 16.41 8.63
N ILE A 86 3.48 16.14 9.93
CA ILE A 86 4.66 16.12 10.80
C ILE A 86 4.45 14.90 11.71
N PRO A 87 5.19 13.80 11.56
CA PRO A 87 5.03 12.67 12.46
C PRO A 87 5.42 13.06 13.87
N TYR A 88 4.69 12.50 14.83
CA TYR A 88 4.98 12.65 16.24
C TYR A 88 6.20 11.78 16.60
N GLN A 89 7.38 12.34 16.83
CA GLN A 89 8.48 11.60 17.46
C GLN A 89 8.94 12.34 18.71
N ARG A 90 8.54 11.85 19.89
CA ARG A 90 9.32 12.09 21.10
C ARG A 90 10.56 11.22 21.00
N ARG A 91 11.74 11.83 20.80
CA ARG A 91 13.03 11.18 21.02
C ARG A 91 13.04 10.58 22.43
N GLY A 92 13.13 9.25 22.54
CA GLY A 92 13.40 8.61 23.83
C GLY A 92 12.95 7.17 23.99
N GLU A 93 12.00 6.66 23.21
CA GLU A 93 11.54 5.26 23.37
C GLU A 93 11.36 4.61 22.01
N CYS A 94 12.41 3.92 21.55
CA CYS A 94 12.29 2.90 20.52
C CYS A 94 11.45 1.75 21.09
N ILE A 95 10.20 1.67 20.68
CA ILE A 95 9.25 0.66 21.16
C ILE A 95 9.15 -0.46 20.13
N ASP A 96 9.42 -1.70 20.53
CA ASP A 96 9.11 -2.85 19.69
C ASP A 96 7.59 -3.05 19.64
N GLN A 97 7.01 -2.78 18.47
CA GLN A 97 5.57 -2.88 18.22
C GLN A 97 5.16 -4.24 17.63
N THR A 98 6.08 -5.21 17.58
CA THR A 98 5.79 -6.53 17.01
C THR A 98 4.92 -7.38 17.93
N LEU A 99 4.03 -8.16 17.33
CA LEU A 99 3.16 -9.15 17.96
C LEU A 99 3.72 -10.57 17.83
N GLY A 100 4.99 -10.70 17.43
CA GLY A 100 5.68 -11.97 17.20
C GLY A 100 5.82 -12.35 15.71
N GLU A 101 6.10 -13.63 15.47
CA GLU A 101 6.32 -14.18 14.14
C GLU A 101 5.05 -14.19 13.28
N VAL A 102 5.24 -14.07 11.97
CA VAL A 102 4.13 -14.20 11.01
C VAL A 102 3.74 -15.68 10.89
N ALA A 103 2.52 -16.01 11.30
CA ALA A 103 1.96 -17.36 11.20
C ALA A 103 0.98 -17.49 10.02
N LYS A 104 0.62 -18.72 9.65
CA LYS A 104 -0.51 -18.95 8.74
C LYS A 104 -1.80 -18.54 9.43
N LYS A 105 -2.73 -17.93 8.69
CA LYS A 105 -4.06 -17.63 9.22
C LYS A 105 -4.76 -18.93 9.66
N PRO A 106 -5.45 -18.91 10.81
CA PRO A 106 -6.18 -20.08 11.27
C PRO A 106 -7.27 -20.43 10.26
N THR A 107 -7.50 -21.73 10.07
CA THR A 107 -8.60 -22.24 9.25
C THR A 107 -9.93 -21.77 9.85
N LEU A 108 -10.73 -21.03 9.07
CA LEU A 108 -12.04 -20.61 9.52
C LEU A 108 -12.98 -21.83 9.49
N SER A 109 -13.68 -22.08 10.59
CA SER A 109 -14.73 -23.10 10.64
C SER A 109 -16.07 -22.44 10.44
N LEU A 110 -16.73 -22.71 9.32
CA LEU A 110 -18.10 -22.30 9.05
C LEU A 110 -19.01 -23.52 9.23
N PHE A 111 -19.99 -23.44 10.12
CA PHE A 111 -21.01 -24.44 10.31
C PHE A 111 -22.21 -24.12 9.44
N THR A 112 -22.78 -25.13 8.79
CA THR A 112 -24.04 -25.00 8.05
C THR A 112 -25.01 -26.10 8.47
N TRP A 113 -26.28 -25.75 8.60
CA TRP A 113 -27.38 -26.68 8.90
C TRP A 113 -28.65 -26.19 8.23
N VAL A 114 -29.62 -27.09 8.08
CA VAL A 114 -30.96 -26.76 7.59
C VAL A 114 -31.89 -26.84 8.80
N ASP A 115 -32.71 -25.82 9.02
CA ASP A 115 -33.71 -25.84 10.10
C ASP A 115 -34.98 -26.62 9.70
N ASP A 116 -35.91 -26.75 10.64
CA ASP A 116 -37.17 -27.49 10.45
C ASP A 116 -38.07 -26.87 9.37
N ASN A 117 -37.82 -25.62 8.98
CA ASN A 117 -38.54 -24.93 7.90
C ASN A 117 -37.83 -25.08 6.55
N GLY A 118 -36.74 -25.85 6.46
CA GLY A 118 -35.96 -26.03 5.25
C GLY A 118 -34.99 -24.88 4.94
N VAL A 119 -34.78 -23.94 5.87
CA VAL A 119 -33.88 -22.79 5.66
C VAL A 119 -32.46 -23.19 5.99
N THR A 120 -31.53 -22.91 5.07
CA THR A 120 -30.10 -23.15 5.28
C THR A 120 -29.47 -21.99 6.05
N HIS A 121 -28.85 -22.30 7.19
CA HIS A 121 -28.14 -21.36 8.04
C HIS A 121 -26.62 -21.53 7.89
N TYR A 122 -25.88 -20.46 8.19
CA TYR A 122 -24.42 -20.43 8.23
C TYR A 122 -23.97 -19.69 9.49
N SER A 123 -23.00 -20.23 10.24
CA SER A 123 -22.44 -19.56 11.42
C SER A 123 -20.98 -19.95 11.63
N ASP A 124 -20.19 -19.06 12.20
CA ASP A 124 -18.85 -19.35 12.72
C ASP A 124 -18.88 -20.15 14.05
N LYS A 125 -20.08 -20.34 14.62
CA LYS A 125 -20.34 -21.14 15.82
C LYS A 125 -21.28 -22.29 15.50
N ARG A 126 -21.08 -23.42 16.17
CA ARG A 126 -21.97 -24.57 16.03
C ARG A 126 -23.32 -24.24 16.67
N ALA A 127 -24.42 -24.50 15.96
CA ALA A 127 -25.76 -24.38 16.52
C ALA A 127 -25.92 -25.32 17.72
N GLY A 128 -26.59 -24.83 18.78
CA GLY A 128 -26.89 -25.59 19.99
C GLY A 128 -28.06 -26.55 19.76
N GLY A 129 -27.84 -27.60 18.98
CA GLY A 129 -28.84 -28.63 18.66
C GLY A 129 -28.96 -28.86 17.15
N GLY A 130 -28.83 -30.13 16.72
CA GLY A 130 -28.91 -30.57 15.32
C GLY A 130 -27.58 -31.01 14.69
N GLU A 131 -27.67 -31.77 13.60
CA GLU A 131 -26.52 -32.13 12.77
C GLU A 131 -26.08 -30.92 11.93
N ALA A 132 -25.11 -30.15 12.45
CA ALA A 132 -24.44 -29.10 11.69
C ALA A 132 -23.22 -29.68 10.95
N LYS A 133 -23.15 -29.44 9.63
CA LYS A 133 -21.98 -29.76 8.81
C LYS A 133 -20.93 -28.68 9.01
N GLN A 134 -19.73 -29.07 9.43
CA GLN A 134 -18.58 -28.16 9.49
C GLN A 134 -17.91 -28.07 8.12
N ILE A 135 -17.81 -26.86 7.61
CA ILE A 135 -17.02 -26.48 6.44
C ILE A 135 -15.75 -25.82 6.96
N LYS A 136 -14.61 -26.48 6.78
CA LYS A 136 -13.30 -25.86 7.01
C LYS A 136 -12.94 -25.03 5.79
N LEU A 137 -13.09 -23.71 5.92
CA LEU A 137 -12.60 -22.77 4.94
C LEU A 137 -11.10 -22.58 5.20
N SER A 138 -10.29 -23.34 4.45
CA SER A 138 -8.86 -23.07 4.40
C SER A 138 -8.66 -21.70 3.76
N THR A 139 -7.99 -20.79 4.47
CA THR A 139 -7.49 -19.54 3.91
C THR A 139 -6.29 -19.78 2.98
N GLY A 140 -5.96 -21.05 2.67
CA GLY A 140 -4.80 -21.43 1.88
C GLY A 140 -3.49 -21.11 2.60
N ASP A 141 -2.49 -20.67 1.84
CA ASP A 141 -1.20 -20.18 2.36
C ASP A 141 -1.25 -18.69 2.79
N GLU A 142 -2.44 -18.17 3.10
CA GLU A 142 -2.56 -16.80 3.59
C GLU A 142 -1.93 -16.66 4.97
N MET A 143 -0.95 -15.75 5.08
CA MET A 143 -0.27 -15.44 6.32
C MET A 143 -0.97 -14.31 7.08
N ASP A 144 -0.82 -14.32 8.40
CA ASP A 144 -1.39 -13.38 9.35
C ASP A 144 -0.39 -12.25 9.65
N TYR A 145 -0.23 -11.35 8.69
CA TYR A 145 0.78 -10.27 8.73
C TYR A 145 0.47 -9.17 9.75
N TYR A 146 -0.79 -8.90 10.05
CA TYR A 146 -1.17 -7.77 10.89
C TYR A 146 -2.51 -7.95 11.58
N LEU A 147 -2.65 -7.29 12.73
CA LEU A 147 -3.92 -7.06 13.39
C LEU A 147 -4.36 -5.61 13.11
N LEU A 148 -5.49 -5.42 12.42
CA LEU A 148 -6.06 -4.09 12.18
C LEU A 148 -7.17 -3.81 13.20
N ASP A 149 -6.93 -2.87 14.11
CA ASP A 149 -7.98 -2.25 14.93
C ASP A 149 -8.41 -0.94 14.26
N LEU A 150 -9.62 -0.92 13.70
CA LEU A 150 -10.15 0.22 12.94
C LEU A 150 -11.40 0.78 13.64
N LYS A 151 -11.20 1.90 14.35
CA LYS A 151 -12.25 2.66 15.02
C LYS A 151 -12.81 3.72 14.08
N THR A 152 -13.98 3.44 13.51
CA THR A 152 -14.69 4.35 12.60
C THR A 152 -16.13 4.54 13.08
N HIS A 153 -16.62 5.78 13.06
CA HIS A 153 -18.05 6.06 13.26
C HIS A 153 -18.67 6.45 11.91
N GLY A 154 -19.70 5.73 11.46
CA GLY A 154 -20.49 6.09 10.27
C GLY A 154 -19.80 5.84 8.91
N VAL A 155 -18.74 5.04 8.84
CA VAL A 155 -18.03 4.76 7.58
C VAL A 155 -18.52 3.45 6.94
N HIS A 156 -18.78 3.49 5.63
CA HIS A 156 -19.29 2.36 4.86
C HIS A 156 -18.36 1.14 4.88
N LYS A 157 -18.94 -0.06 4.73
CA LYS A 157 -18.20 -1.33 4.66
C LYS A 157 -17.18 -1.35 3.51
N MET A 158 -17.51 -0.74 2.38
CA MET A 158 -16.64 -0.72 1.19
C MET A 158 -15.30 -0.04 1.46
N PHE A 159 -15.30 1.12 2.13
CA PHE A 159 -14.08 1.77 2.61
C PHE A 159 -13.21 0.84 3.45
N LYS A 160 -13.80 0.12 4.42
CA LYS A 160 -13.07 -0.79 5.31
C LYS A 160 -12.41 -1.92 4.54
N ASP A 161 -13.09 -2.48 3.55
CA ASP A 161 -12.59 -3.58 2.74
C ASP A 161 -11.49 -3.11 1.79
N GLN A 162 -11.65 -1.95 1.14
CA GLN A 162 -10.61 -1.34 0.31
C GLN A 162 -9.35 -1.03 1.13
N LEU A 163 -9.51 -0.42 2.30
CA LEU A 163 -8.40 -0.10 3.19
C LEU A 163 -7.65 -1.36 3.63
N ARG A 164 -8.36 -2.41 4.07
CA ARG A 164 -7.75 -3.71 4.41
C ARG A 164 -6.97 -4.31 3.25
N ALA A 165 -7.53 -4.25 2.04
CA ALA A 165 -6.88 -4.78 0.85
C ALA A 165 -5.58 -4.01 0.54
N ARG A 166 -5.60 -2.67 0.62
CA ARG A 166 -4.41 -1.83 0.40
C ARG A 166 -3.36 -2.04 1.48
N ILE A 167 -3.72 -2.03 2.77
CA ILE A 167 -2.80 -2.34 3.89
C ILE A 167 -2.16 -3.72 3.67
N LYS A 168 -2.95 -4.74 3.34
CA LYS A 168 -2.42 -6.08 3.05
C LYS A 168 -1.41 -6.05 1.91
N LYS A 169 -1.68 -5.30 0.84
CA LYS A 169 -0.74 -5.18 -0.28
C LYS A 169 0.52 -4.38 0.09
N SER A 170 0.43 -3.38 0.97
CA SER A 170 1.61 -2.71 1.53
C SER A 170 2.50 -3.68 2.32
N PHE A 171 1.93 -4.59 3.13
CA PHE A 171 2.73 -5.66 3.77
C PHE A 171 3.38 -6.60 2.75
N LEU A 172 2.65 -6.95 1.69
CA LEU A 172 3.18 -7.83 0.66
C LEU A 172 4.28 -7.17 -0.17
N PHE A 173 4.28 -5.84 -0.27
CA PHE A 173 5.40 -5.06 -0.80
C PHE A 173 6.64 -5.17 0.10
N TYR A 174 6.51 -5.00 1.42
CA TYR A 174 7.63 -5.25 2.33
C TYR A 174 8.12 -6.70 2.25
N ARG A 175 7.19 -7.66 2.10
CA ARG A 175 7.55 -9.07 1.88
C ARG A 175 8.38 -9.28 0.62
N SER A 176 8.06 -8.59 -0.48
CA SER A 176 8.80 -8.76 -1.73
C SER A 176 10.21 -8.20 -1.64
N LEU A 177 10.40 -7.12 -0.87
CA LEU A 177 11.72 -6.53 -0.64
C LEU A 177 12.56 -7.36 0.34
N LEU A 178 11.99 -7.71 1.50
CA LEU A 178 12.76 -8.26 2.63
C LEU A 178 12.76 -9.80 2.67
N GLY A 179 11.78 -10.44 2.02
CA GLY A 179 11.51 -11.86 2.19
C GLY A 179 10.66 -12.17 3.42
N GLN A 180 10.09 -13.38 3.46
CA GLN A 180 9.12 -13.76 4.50
C GLN A 180 9.74 -13.89 5.91
N GLY A 181 11.00 -14.32 6.01
CA GLY A 181 11.67 -14.52 7.31
C GLY A 181 11.95 -13.23 8.07
N GLU A 182 11.96 -12.10 7.36
CA GLU A 182 12.25 -10.78 7.92
C GLU A 182 10.99 -10.05 8.42
N LEU A 183 9.82 -10.61 8.16
CA LEU A 183 8.56 -10.04 8.59
C LEU A 183 8.23 -10.43 10.03
N ARG A 184 7.50 -9.54 10.69
CA ARG A 184 6.87 -9.78 11.98
C ARG A 184 5.41 -9.40 11.89
N LYS A 185 4.57 -10.05 12.69
CA LYS A 185 3.19 -9.63 12.85
C LYS A 185 3.18 -8.31 13.62
N ILE A 186 2.37 -7.33 13.20
CA ILE A 186 2.27 -6.04 13.89
C ILE A 186 0.82 -5.63 14.13
N ALA A 187 0.60 -4.71 15.06
CA ALA A 187 -0.68 -4.03 15.19
C ALA A 187 -0.70 -2.77 14.31
N VAL A 188 -1.78 -2.58 13.56
CA VAL A 188 -2.09 -1.34 12.85
C VAL A 188 -3.36 -0.79 13.49
N ASN A 189 -3.23 0.22 14.35
CA ASN A 189 -4.38 0.82 15.03
C ASN A 189 -4.75 2.13 14.36
N MET A 190 -6.02 2.30 14.02
CA MET A 190 -6.54 3.48 13.33
C MET A 190 -7.80 4.01 13.97
N GLN A 191 -7.87 5.33 14.07
CA GLN A 191 -9.08 6.05 14.44
C GLN A 191 -9.43 7.09 13.37
N VAL A 192 -10.65 6.98 12.83
CA VAL A 192 -11.17 7.91 11.82
C VAL A 192 -12.30 8.75 12.44
N PHE A 193 -12.10 10.06 12.45
CA PHE A 193 -13.06 11.05 12.92
C PHE A 193 -13.83 11.64 11.74
N ALA A 194 -15.15 11.54 11.76
CA ALA A 194 -16.01 12.21 10.76
C ALA A 194 -16.18 13.71 11.02
N ASN A 195 -15.86 14.17 12.23
CA ASN A 195 -16.03 15.55 12.68
C ASN A 195 -14.67 16.19 12.94
N SER A 196 -14.41 17.34 12.29
CA SER A 196 -13.14 18.06 12.40
C SER A 196 -12.86 18.62 13.79
N ALA A 197 -13.88 18.99 14.56
CA ALA A 197 -13.73 19.45 15.94
C ALA A 197 -13.28 18.30 16.85
N HIS A 198 -13.93 17.13 16.75
CA HIS A 198 -13.51 15.94 17.52
C HIS A 198 -12.10 15.48 17.15
N TYR A 199 -11.73 15.54 15.87
CA TYR A 199 -10.36 15.28 15.41
C TYR A 199 -9.37 16.26 16.06
N ALA A 200 -9.65 17.56 16.01
CA ALA A 200 -8.80 18.58 16.59
C ALA A 200 -8.70 18.48 18.12
N ASP A 201 -9.79 18.14 18.80
CA ASP A 201 -9.83 17.91 20.24
C ASP A 201 -9.00 16.68 20.63
N TYR A 202 -9.15 15.57 19.90
CA TYR A 202 -8.34 14.37 20.13
C TYR A 202 -6.86 14.65 19.93
N ARG A 203 -6.49 15.29 18.80
CA ARG A 203 -5.12 15.72 18.50
C ARG A 203 -4.52 16.55 19.64
N ARG A 204 -5.27 17.54 20.14
CA ARG A 204 -4.85 18.39 21.28
C ARG A 204 -4.69 17.57 22.56
N SER A 205 -5.60 16.63 22.84
CA SER A 205 -5.56 15.83 24.06
C SER A 205 -4.33 14.91 24.15
N ILE A 206 -3.83 14.43 23.02
CA ILE A 206 -2.62 13.61 22.95
C ILE A 206 -1.33 14.41 22.68
N GLN A 207 -1.43 15.76 22.63
CA GLN A 207 -0.33 16.68 22.36
C GLN A 207 0.42 16.36 21.06
N ALA A 208 -0.31 15.97 20.01
CA ALA A 208 0.30 15.67 18.73
C ALA A 208 0.88 16.95 18.09
N THR A 209 2.15 16.88 17.71
CA THR A 209 2.94 17.97 17.11
C THR A 209 2.79 17.96 15.59
N VAL A 210 1.55 17.94 15.11
CA VAL A 210 1.21 17.93 13.67
C VAL A 210 0.56 19.25 13.27
N ALA A 211 0.62 19.63 11.99
CA ALA A 211 0.00 20.86 11.54
C ALA A 211 -1.51 20.86 11.78
N ALA A 212 -2.07 22.05 11.95
CA ALA A 212 -3.47 22.23 12.34
C ALA A 212 -4.46 21.65 11.32
N ASP A 213 -4.04 21.59 10.07
CA ASP A 213 -4.77 21.19 8.87
C ASP A 213 -4.36 19.80 8.34
N ALA A 214 -3.43 19.11 8.99
CA ALA A 214 -3.03 17.76 8.58
C ALA A 214 -4.25 16.81 8.59
N PRO A 215 -4.55 16.10 7.49
CA PRO A 215 -5.72 15.22 7.38
C PRO A 215 -5.55 13.91 8.17
N GLY A 216 -4.32 13.57 8.54
CA GLY A 216 -4.01 12.46 9.42
C GLY A 216 -2.60 12.56 9.97
N PHE A 217 -2.29 11.71 10.94
CA PHE A 217 -0.95 11.52 11.48
C PHE A 217 -0.81 10.16 12.16
N TYR A 218 0.42 9.68 12.26
CA TYR A 218 0.79 8.51 13.06
C TYR A 218 1.49 8.94 14.35
N SER A 219 1.12 8.29 15.46
CA SER A 219 1.78 8.40 16.76
C SER A 219 2.50 7.08 17.08
N PRO A 220 3.83 7.00 16.92
CA PRO A 220 4.67 5.86 17.29
C PRO A 220 4.52 5.47 18.76
N SER A 221 4.52 6.45 19.68
CA SER A 221 4.37 6.19 21.13
C SER A 221 3.06 5.49 21.53
N ARG A 222 2.03 5.64 20.70
CA ARG A 222 0.71 5.04 20.91
C ARG A 222 0.43 3.89 19.93
N ASN A 223 1.33 3.67 18.98
CA ASN A 223 1.10 2.89 17.78
C ASN A 223 -0.29 3.13 17.17
N GLU A 224 -0.65 4.41 16.94
CA GLU A 224 -1.99 4.79 16.50
C GLU A 224 -1.94 5.84 15.38
N SER A 225 -2.65 5.56 14.30
CA SER A 225 -2.93 6.49 13.22
C SER A 225 -4.29 7.17 13.45
N VAL A 226 -4.31 8.50 13.37
CA VAL A 226 -5.51 9.32 13.60
C VAL A 226 -5.84 10.08 12.33
N LEU A 227 -7.08 10.01 11.86
CA LEU A 227 -7.50 10.56 10.57
C LEU A 227 -8.76 11.40 10.68
N LEU A 228 -8.83 12.45 9.87
CA LEU A 228 -10.05 13.18 9.55
C LEU A 228 -10.65 12.60 8.27
N TYR A 229 -11.95 12.27 8.31
CA TYR A 229 -12.67 11.79 7.12
C TYR A 229 -12.92 12.97 6.17
N LEU A 230 -12.30 12.93 4.99
CA LEU A 230 -12.41 13.95 3.94
C LEU A 230 -13.02 13.39 2.64
N GLY A 231 -13.76 12.28 2.75
CA GLY A 231 -14.28 11.50 1.63
C GLY A 231 -13.50 10.20 1.42
N GLU A 232 -14.13 9.22 0.77
CA GLU A 232 -13.64 7.83 0.73
C GLU A 232 -12.23 7.73 0.12
N GLN A 233 -12.00 8.35 -1.04
CA GLN A 233 -10.71 8.29 -1.72
C GLN A 233 -9.59 8.93 -0.89
N GLN A 234 -9.75 10.19 -0.51
CA GLN A 234 -8.72 10.95 0.22
C GLN A 234 -8.42 10.32 1.59
N THR A 235 -9.47 9.86 2.29
CA THR A 235 -9.29 9.21 3.59
C THR A 235 -8.60 7.86 3.42
N THR A 236 -8.86 7.11 2.34
CA THR A 236 -8.19 5.83 2.08
C THR A 236 -6.71 6.03 1.75
N GLU A 237 -6.36 7.02 0.92
CA GLU A 237 -4.97 7.36 0.61
C GLU A 237 -4.22 7.77 1.88
N THR A 238 -4.81 8.69 2.67
CA THR A 238 -4.23 9.11 3.96
C THR A 238 -4.11 7.92 4.94
N ALA A 239 -5.11 7.04 5.02
CA ALA A 239 -5.05 5.86 5.87
C ALA A 239 -3.96 4.88 5.44
N VAL A 240 -3.72 4.71 4.14
CA VAL A 240 -2.61 3.89 3.65
C VAL A 240 -1.28 4.54 3.98
N HIS A 241 -1.14 5.85 3.80
CA HIS A 241 0.05 6.61 4.21
C HIS A 241 0.36 6.38 5.69
N GLU A 242 -0.60 6.61 6.59
CA GLU A 242 -0.39 6.40 8.03
C GLU A 242 -0.20 4.92 8.41
N ALA A 243 -0.79 3.99 7.67
CA ALA A 243 -0.52 2.56 7.86
C ALA A 243 0.93 2.23 7.53
N VAL A 244 1.51 2.83 6.49
CA VAL A 244 2.89 2.57 6.09
C VAL A 244 3.86 3.09 7.15
N HIS A 245 3.57 4.20 7.82
CA HIS A 245 4.29 4.61 9.03
C HIS A 245 4.29 3.51 10.10
N SER A 246 3.11 2.97 10.42
CA SER A 246 2.96 1.86 11.38
C SER A 246 3.73 0.61 10.94
N ILE A 247 3.66 0.27 9.64
CA ILE A 247 4.34 -0.90 9.06
C ILE A 247 5.85 -0.74 9.14
N THR A 248 6.36 0.42 8.77
CA THR A 248 7.80 0.72 8.78
C THR A 248 8.33 0.66 10.20
N SER A 249 7.66 1.33 11.15
CA SER A 249 8.05 1.30 12.57
C SER A 249 8.02 -0.12 13.15
N GLY A 250 6.97 -0.89 12.85
CA GLY A 250 6.82 -2.25 13.35
C GLY A 250 7.77 -3.27 12.71
N LEU A 251 8.14 -3.14 11.43
CA LEU A 251 9.00 -4.11 10.73
C LEU A 251 10.48 -3.75 10.78
N ILE A 252 10.79 -2.46 10.69
CA ILE A 252 12.15 -1.93 10.56
C ILE A 252 12.57 -1.31 11.88
N GLY A 253 11.84 -0.31 12.37
CA GLY A 253 12.20 0.45 13.57
C GLY A 253 12.25 1.95 13.29
N GLU A 254 13.13 2.65 13.99
CA GLU A 254 13.48 4.03 13.65
C GLU A 254 14.25 4.07 12.32
N THR A 255 13.89 5.00 11.44
CA THR A 255 14.54 5.18 10.14
C THR A 255 14.63 6.67 9.81
N GLY A 256 15.52 7.03 8.88
CA GLY A 256 15.59 8.41 8.38
C GLY A 256 14.25 8.91 7.81
N PRO A 257 13.86 10.17 8.04
CA PRO A 257 12.57 10.72 7.57
C PRO A 257 12.33 10.53 6.06
N TRP A 258 13.37 10.66 5.25
CA TRP A 258 13.26 10.47 3.80
C TRP A 258 12.79 9.06 3.43
N LEU A 259 13.16 8.05 4.22
CA LEU A 259 12.83 6.65 3.94
C LEU A 259 11.39 6.37 4.35
N THR A 260 10.99 6.75 5.57
CA THR A 260 9.62 6.52 6.05
C THR A 260 8.59 7.31 5.24
N GLU A 261 8.83 8.61 5.04
CA GLU A 261 7.91 9.46 4.28
C GLU A 261 7.94 9.07 2.81
N GLY A 262 9.11 8.80 2.24
CA GLY A 262 9.21 8.34 0.86
C GLY A 262 8.43 7.05 0.59
N LEU A 263 8.50 6.06 1.50
CA LEU A 263 7.74 4.81 1.39
C LEU A 263 6.24 5.03 1.57
N SER A 264 5.85 5.92 2.49
CA SER A 264 4.45 6.26 2.76
C SER A 264 3.81 6.98 1.58
N GLU A 265 4.49 7.99 1.04
CA GLU A 265 4.13 8.72 -0.19
C GLU A 265 4.15 7.83 -1.44
N TYR A 266 5.03 6.85 -1.50
CA TYR A 266 5.06 5.90 -2.61
C TYR A 266 3.83 4.97 -2.57
N LEU A 267 3.51 4.42 -1.39
CA LEU A 267 2.46 3.42 -1.25
C LEU A 267 1.05 4.00 -1.08
N GLU A 268 0.86 5.29 -0.80
CA GLU A 268 -0.48 5.89 -0.63
C GLU A 268 -1.36 5.76 -1.89
N ASN A 269 -0.76 5.80 -3.08
CA ASN A 269 -1.44 5.62 -4.35
C ASN A 269 -1.57 4.15 -4.77
N LEU A 270 -1.19 3.19 -3.91
CA LEU A 270 -1.36 1.77 -4.19
C LEU A 270 -2.83 1.43 -4.43
N GLN A 271 -3.09 0.84 -5.59
CA GLN A 271 -4.39 0.31 -5.97
C GLN A 271 -4.34 -1.21 -6.01
N VAL A 272 -5.40 -1.85 -5.50
CA VAL A 272 -5.58 -3.29 -5.65
C VAL A 272 -6.44 -3.54 -6.88
N LYS A 273 -5.88 -4.23 -7.87
CA LYS A 273 -6.53 -4.55 -9.14
C LYS A 273 -6.68 -6.06 -9.27
N MET A 274 -7.83 -6.59 -8.88
CA MET A 274 -8.13 -8.03 -8.86
C MET A 274 -7.00 -8.86 -8.22
N GLN A 275 -6.09 -9.40 -9.04
CA GLN A 275 -5.02 -10.30 -8.63
C GLN A 275 -3.68 -9.59 -8.34
N TYR A 276 -3.47 -8.38 -8.84
CA TYR A 276 -2.22 -7.62 -8.66
C TYR A 276 -2.42 -6.32 -7.87
N ALA A 277 -1.33 -5.72 -7.43
CA ALA A 277 -1.31 -4.34 -6.95
C ALA A 277 -0.54 -3.47 -7.93
N GLU A 278 -0.94 -2.20 -8.01
CA GLU A 278 -0.31 -1.21 -8.86
C GLU A 278 -0.05 0.06 -8.05
N VAL A 279 1.17 0.59 -8.11
CA VAL A 279 1.54 1.87 -7.53
C VAL A 279 1.70 2.86 -8.67
N SER A 280 0.78 3.82 -8.73
CA SER A 280 0.80 4.88 -9.75
C SER A 280 1.57 6.10 -9.24
N PRO A 281 2.17 6.90 -10.14
CA PRO A 281 2.78 8.16 -9.76
C PRO A 281 1.77 9.09 -9.09
N SER A 282 2.17 9.71 -7.98
CA SER A 282 1.30 10.65 -7.27
C SER A 282 1.08 11.93 -8.09
N PRO A 283 -0.18 12.33 -8.34
CA PRO A 283 -0.49 13.61 -8.98
C PRO A 283 -0.13 14.81 -8.09
N ASP A 284 0.09 14.61 -6.79
CA ASP A 284 0.53 15.65 -5.85
C ASP A 284 2.01 16.00 -6.07
N TRP A 285 2.83 15.05 -6.54
CA TRP A 285 4.26 15.25 -6.78
C TRP A 285 4.62 15.47 -8.25
N ARG A 286 3.86 14.89 -9.18
CA ARG A 286 4.13 15.03 -10.62
C ARG A 286 2.85 15.20 -11.43
N SER A 287 2.81 16.25 -12.25
CA SER A 287 1.75 16.48 -13.24
C SER A 287 2.29 16.32 -14.67
N LYS A 288 1.42 16.50 -15.67
CA LYS A 288 1.82 16.58 -17.08
C LYS A 288 2.81 17.72 -17.36
N GLN A 289 2.86 18.74 -16.50
CA GLN A 289 3.73 19.90 -16.61
C GLN A 289 5.09 19.70 -15.91
N GLY A 290 5.31 18.58 -15.20
CA GLY A 290 6.55 18.28 -14.52
C GLY A 290 6.37 18.06 -13.01
N LEU A 291 7.46 18.26 -12.26
CA LEU A 291 7.48 18.11 -10.81
C LEU A 291 6.73 19.27 -10.14
N ARG A 292 6.01 18.98 -9.05
CA ARG A 292 5.25 19.96 -8.26
C ARG A 292 5.98 20.37 -6.97
N PHE A 293 7.26 20.01 -6.88
CA PHE A 293 8.20 20.29 -5.80
C PHE A 293 9.57 20.65 -6.41
N SER A 294 10.45 21.26 -5.62
CA SER A 294 11.83 21.55 -5.99
C SER A 294 12.74 20.43 -5.48
N PRO A 295 13.37 19.62 -6.36
CA PRO A 295 14.21 18.51 -5.91
C PRO A 295 15.36 18.97 -5.02
N VAL A 296 15.46 18.36 -3.84
CA VAL A 296 16.57 18.57 -2.92
C VAL A 296 17.75 17.67 -3.32
N PRO A 297 19.02 18.13 -3.25
CA PRO A 297 20.17 17.27 -3.44
C PRO A 297 20.15 16.07 -2.47
N LEU A 298 20.49 14.87 -2.96
CA LEU A 298 20.47 13.63 -2.17
C LEU A 298 21.36 13.71 -0.93
N HIS A 299 22.53 14.37 -1.03
CA HIS A 299 23.41 14.53 0.13
C HIS A 299 22.80 15.42 1.24
N ILE A 300 21.86 16.30 0.89
CA ILE A 300 21.08 17.07 1.87
C ILE A 300 19.97 16.16 2.38
N LEU A 301 19.15 15.60 1.48
CA LEU A 301 18.03 14.71 1.82
C LEU A 301 18.40 13.62 2.84
N LEU A 302 19.53 12.93 2.63
CA LEU A 302 19.98 11.81 3.46
C LEU A 302 20.56 12.24 4.81
N ASN A 303 20.98 13.50 4.96
CA ASN A 303 21.60 14.02 6.19
C ASN A 303 20.69 15.00 6.96
N THR A 304 19.52 15.34 6.42
CA THR A 304 18.61 16.30 7.03
C THR A 304 18.11 15.78 8.39
N ALA A 305 18.30 16.58 9.43
CA ALA A 305 17.76 16.28 10.74
C ALA A 305 16.22 16.36 10.73
N HIS A 306 15.55 15.54 11.55
CA HIS A 306 14.09 15.46 11.66
C HIS A 306 13.41 16.85 11.72
N GLN A 307 13.88 17.77 12.57
CA GLN A 307 13.29 19.10 12.71
C GLN A 307 13.35 19.93 11.43
N GLU A 308 14.43 19.79 10.65
CA GLU A 308 14.61 20.51 9.39
C GLU A 308 13.76 19.89 8.27
N PHE A 309 13.64 18.56 8.25
CA PHE A 309 12.83 17.83 7.28
C PHE A 309 11.36 18.28 7.33
N TYR A 310 10.80 18.42 8.53
CA TYR A 310 9.42 18.90 8.74
C TYR A 310 9.30 20.42 8.88
N GLY A 311 10.37 21.16 8.53
CA GLY A 311 10.43 22.61 8.58
C GLY A 311 9.69 23.30 7.43
N SER A 312 10.17 24.49 7.06
CA SER A 312 9.54 25.33 6.01
C SER A 312 9.58 24.71 4.61
N SER A 313 10.58 23.86 4.34
CA SER A 313 10.79 23.22 3.03
C SER A 313 10.28 21.78 2.99
N SER A 314 9.38 21.40 3.90
CA SER A 314 8.92 20.02 4.03
C SER A 314 8.38 19.46 2.72
N LYS A 315 7.58 20.23 1.99
CA LYS A 315 7.06 19.82 0.66
C LYS A 315 8.15 19.33 -0.30
N ASP A 316 9.30 20.00 -0.33
CA ASP A 316 10.41 19.63 -1.21
C ASP A 316 11.12 18.37 -0.72
N PHE A 317 11.26 18.20 0.59
CA PHE A 317 11.78 16.97 1.19
C PHE A 317 10.87 15.76 0.95
N TYR A 318 9.57 15.89 1.18
CA TYR A 318 8.57 14.85 0.91
C TYR A 318 8.56 14.48 -0.58
N GLY A 319 8.44 15.46 -1.47
CA GLY A 319 8.44 15.22 -2.91
C GLY A 319 9.74 14.57 -3.41
N THR A 320 10.89 14.98 -2.88
CA THR A 320 12.18 14.37 -3.22
C THR A 320 12.27 12.94 -2.66
N SER A 321 11.79 12.70 -1.46
CA SER A 321 11.74 11.37 -0.82
C SER A 321 10.90 10.39 -1.63
N TRP A 322 9.67 10.79 -1.99
CA TRP A 322 8.79 10.04 -2.89
C TRP A 322 9.50 9.72 -4.20
N ALA A 323 10.08 10.74 -4.85
CA ALA A 323 10.72 10.56 -6.14
C ALA A 323 11.94 9.64 -6.05
N PHE A 324 12.67 9.67 -4.94
CA PHE A 324 13.84 8.82 -4.74
C PHE A 324 13.44 7.36 -4.50
N ILE A 325 12.39 7.09 -3.71
CA ILE A 325 11.82 5.74 -3.58
C ILE A 325 11.31 5.24 -4.94
N TYR A 326 10.60 6.09 -5.68
CA TYR A 326 10.12 5.73 -7.03
C TYR A 326 11.30 5.42 -7.97
N PHE A 327 12.37 6.21 -7.93
CA PHE A 327 13.61 5.96 -8.67
C PHE A 327 14.24 4.61 -8.30
N LEU A 328 14.28 4.26 -7.01
CA LEU A 328 14.81 2.99 -6.55
C LEU A 328 13.93 1.82 -7.05
N MET A 329 12.61 1.95 -7.03
CA MET A 329 11.70 0.90 -7.48
C MET A 329 11.62 0.72 -9.00
N ASP A 330 12.03 1.72 -9.78
CA ASP A 330 11.92 1.72 -11.24
C ASP A 330 13.00 0.86 -11.95
N ASP A 331 13.89 0.21 -11.20
CA ASP A 331 14.90 -0.72 -11.73
C ASP A 331 15.18 -1.86 -10.75
N PRO A 332 15.24 -3.13 -11.20
CA PRO A 332 15.44 -4.27 -10.31
C PRO A 332 16.71 -4.22 -9.47
N THR A 333 17.80 -3.63 -9.99
CA THR A 333 19.05 -3.48 -9.23
C THR A 333 18.88 -2.45 -8.12
N ARG A 334 18.20 -1.34 -8.41
CA ARG A 334 17.94 -0.28 -7.42
C ARG A 334 16.88 -0.68 -6.41
N GLU A 335 15.94 -1.54 -6.79
CA GLU A 335 14.99 -2.17 -5.87
C GLU A 335 15.72 -3.04 -4.85
N GLN A 336 16.71 -3.82 -5.31
CA GLN A 336 17.58 -4.58 -4.42
C GLN A 336 18.41 -3.69 -3.49
N TRP A 337 18.84 -2.51 -3.94
CA TRP A 337 19.48 -1.53 -3.05
C TRP A 337 18.53 -1.09 -1.94
N LEU A 338 17.28 -0.74 -2.26
CA LEU A 338 16.29 -0.37 -1.25
C LEU A 338 16.05 -1.51 -0.25
N ALA A 339 15.93 -2.75 -0.73
CA ALA A 339 15.78 -3.92 0.13
C ALA A 339 16.96 -4.06 1.10
N GLN A 340 18.20 -3.92 0.62
CA GLN A 340 19.39 -4.01 1.46
C GLN A 340 19.48 -2.84 2.45
N LEU A 341 19.13 -1.62 2.06
CA LEU A 341 19.08 -0.46 2.94
C LEU A 341 18.08 -0.68 4.08
N LEU A 342 16.88 -1.21 3.79
CA LEU A 342 15.88 -1.54 4.80
C LEU A 342 16.37 -2.64 5.76
N LEU A 343 17.09 -3.64 5.27
CA LEU A 343 17.70 -4.68 6.12
C LEU A 343 18.80 -4.12 7.02
N GLN A 344 19.53 -3.09 6.58
CA GLN A 344 20.52 -2.40 7.42
C GLN A 344 19.84 -1.62 8.54
N GLU A 345 18.81 -0.81 8.25
CA GLU A 345 18.07 -0.10 9.31
C GLU A 345 17.43 -1.08 10.30
N LYS A 346 16.92 -2.21 9.81
CA LYS A 346 16.34 -3.25 10.66
C LYS A 346 17.35 -3.83 11.66
N ALA A 347 18.63 -3.83 11.34
CA ALA A 347 19.66 -4.45 12.18
C ALA A 347 19.84 -3.70 13.50
N ASP A 348 19.66 -2.37 13.51
CA ASP A 348 19.62 -1.54 14.71
C ASP A 348 18.31 -0.75 14.75
N ARG A 349 17.25 -1.42 15.19
CA ARG A 349 15.87 -0.89 15.15
C ARG A 349 15.66 0.44 15.89
N CYS A 350 16.61 0.84 16.72
CA CYS A 350 16.49 1.97 17.64
C CYS A 350 17.48 3.09 17.35
N ASP A 351 18.30 2.94 16.31
CA ASP A 351 19.20 3.98 15.84
C ASP A 351 19.03 4.15 14.34
N VAL A 352 19.10 5.39 13.86
CA VAL A 352 19.07 5.65 12.43
C VAL A 352 20.46 5.39 11.89
N THR A 353 20.62 4.28 11.17
CA THR A 353 21.93 3.78 10.73
C THR A 353 22.30 4.24 9.32
N LEU A 354 21.31 4.63 8.50
CA LEU A 354 21.58 5.02 7.12
C LEU A 354 22.07 6.46 7.03
N ASP A 355 23.36 6.59 6.78
CA ASP A 355 23.99 7.79 6.27
C ASP A 355 24.48 7.60 4.82
N ILE A 356 25.13 8.64 4.27
CA ILE A 356 25.71 8.57 2.92
C ILE A 356 26.73 7.44 2.80
N ALA A 357 27.61 7.25 3.80
CA ALA A 357 28.66 6.24 3.73
C ALA A 357 28.08 4.83 3.71
N GLN A 358 27.01 4.59 4.47
CA GLN A 358 26.29 3.34 4.49
C GLN A 358 25.55 3.09 3.18
N LEU A 359 24.93 4.13 2.61
CA LEU A 359 24.31 4.03 1.28
C LEU A 359 25.33 3.69 0.19
N GLU A 360 26.48 4.36 0.17
CA GLU A 360 27.55 4.07 -0.80
C GLU A 360 28.09 2.65 -0.61
N ARG A 361 28.22 2.18 0.64
CA ARG A 361 28.67 0.81 0.97
C ARG A 361 27.69 -0.24 0.46
N VAL A 362 26.39 -0.04 0.68
CA VAL A 362 25.33 -0.98 0.28
C VAL A 362 25.18 -1.01 -1.24
N THR A 363 25.16 0.16 -1.87
CA THR A 363 24.89 0.26 -3.31
C THR A 363 26.12 0.06 -4.18
N GLY A 364 27.32 0.26 -3.63
CA GLY A 364 28.58 0.33 -4.38
C GLY A 364 28.67 1.57 -5.29
N VAL A 365 27.77 2.55 -5.13
CA VAL A 365 27.67 3.73 -6.00
C VAL A 365 27.93 4.99 -5.18
N PRO A 366 28.92 5.81 -5.55
CA PRO A 366 29.16 7.09 -4.90
C PRO A 366 27.93 8.01 -4.99
N ILE A 367 27.65 8.78 -3.93
CA ILE A 367 26.48 9.66 -3.84
C ILE A 367 26.45 10.68 -4.98
N SER A 368 27.61 11.14 -5.43
CA SER A 368 27.71 12.06 -6.58
C SER A 368 27.23 11.41 -7.88
N GLN A 369 27.51 10.11 -8.08
CA GLN A 369 27.03 9.36 -9.23
C GLN A 369 25.53 9.08 -9.10
N MET A 370 25.07 8.67 -7.91
CA MET A 370 23.65 8.46 -7.65
C MET A 370 22.84 9.73 -7.89
N GLN A 371 23.33 10.88 -7.45
CA GLN A 371 22.73 12.19 -7.71
C GLN A 371 22.61 12.47 -9.21
N ARG A 372 23.65 12.21 -10.00
CA ARG A 372 23.61 12.44 -11.46
C ARG A 372 22.58 11.55 -12.13
N THR A 373 22.54 10.26 -11.76
CA THR A 373 21.58 9.30 -12.29
C THR A 373 20.15 9.65 -11.90
N PHE A 374 19.92 10.01 -10.64
CA PHE A 374 18.62 10.47 -10.14
C PHE A 374 18.15 11.75 -10.86
N ASN A 375 19.03 12.74 -11.01
CA ASN A 375 18.70 13.98 -11.74
C ASN A 375 18.43 13.74 -13.22
N HIS A 376 19.10 12.74 -13.82
CA HIS A 376 18.80 12.32 -15.19
C HIS A 376 17.40 11.70 -15.25
N TRP A 377 17.12 10.71 -14.39
CA TRP A 377 15.84 10.02 -14.30
C TRP A 377 14.65 10.97 -14.08
N LEU A 378 14.80 11.96 -13.19
CA LEU A 378 13.78 12.99 -12.94
C LEU A 378 13.40 13.77 -14.21
N ARG A 379 14.36 13.99 -15.12
CA ARG A 379 14.18 14.79 -16.33
C ARG A 379 13.68 13.98 -17.52
N THR A 380 14.13 12.73 -17.65
CA THR A 380 13.94 11.95 -18.88
C THR A 380 12.84 10.92 -18.78
N ASN A 381 12.52 10.43 -17.58
CA ASN A 381 11.60 9.31 -17.46
C ASN A 381 10.14 9.78 -17.40
N THR A 382 9.27 9.11 -18.14
CA THR A 382 7.82 9.21 -17.92
C THR A 382 7.48 8.20 -16.85
N LEU A 383 7.08 8.64 -15.66
CA LEU A 383 6.80 7.70 -14.58
C LEU A 383 5.66 6.77 -14.99
N THR A 384 5.95 5.47 -14.99
CA THR A 384 4.96 4.43 -15.24
C THR A 384 4.59 3.76 -13.93
N ALA A 385 3.39 3.21 -13.87
CA ALA A 385 2.94 2.52 -12.67
C ALA A 385 3.73 1.22 -12.45
N HIS A 386 4.15 0.96 -11.21
CA HIS A 386 4.83 -0.28 -10.84
C HIS A 386 3.81 -1.35 -10.43
N ARG A 387 4.00 -2.60 -10.88
CA ARG A 387 3.03 -3.70 -10.66
C ARG A 387 3.62 -4.84 -9.84
N TYR A 388 2.84 -5.35 -8.89
CA TYR A 388 3.23 -6.37 -7.89
C TYR A 388 2.26 -7.54 -7.79
#